data_AF-A0AA96IYU8-F1
#
_entry.id   AF-A0AA96IYU8-F1
#
_cell.length_a   1.000
_cell.length_b   1.000
_cell.length_c   1.000
_cell.angle_alpha   90.00
_cell.angle_beta   90.00
_cell.angle_gamma   90.00
#
_symmetry.space_group_name_H-M   'P 1'
#
loop_
_entity.id
_entity.type
_entity.pdbx_description
1 polymer ?
#
loop_
_entity_poly.entity_id
_entity_poly.type
_entity_poly.pdbx_seq_one_letter_code
_entity_poly.pdbx_strand_id
1 'polypeptide(L)'
;MAIRTHRLFALSTAVSALFAAGMVHAQQLPSLDSAVAVATRWAGQADANQADAMWQASSPIMQKSVSKADWGKYLDGVKKQLGTTQSRDWVQLGRVENPQGLPAGNYVNVVFVARHANSPALETVSLAQSGNSWVPVGFVVRPAQQQQPAAPAPAAPAAAPAKTGK
;
A
#
# COMPACT_ATOMS: atom_id res chain seq x y z
N MET A 1 67.36 -15.70 -58.13
CA MET A 1 65.93 -15.38 -58.34
C MET A 1 65.49 -14.43 -57.23
N ALA A 2 65.14 -13.20 -57.62
CA ALA A 2 64.36 -12.14 -56.96
C ALA A 2 64.60 -11.71 -55.48
N ILE A 3 65.05 -10.44 -55.38
CA ILE A 3 64.90 -9.45 -54.30
C ILE A 3 63.41 -9.09 -54.10
N ARG A 4 62.91 -8.75 -52.89
CA ARG A 4 62.24 -7.44 -52.56
C ARG A 4 61.47 -7.32 -51.22
N THR A 5 61.86 -6.28 -50.46
CA THR A 5 61.08 -5.22 -49.77
C THR A 5 60.20 -5.48 -48.53
N HIS A 6 60.58 -4.76 -47.45
CA HIS A 6 59.78 -4.34 -46.30
C HIS A 6 58.55 -3.50 -46.65
N ARG A 7 57.51 -3.53 -45.79
CA ARG A 7 56.75 -2.32 -45.37
C ARG A 7 56.26 -2.43 -43.92
N LEU A 8 56.33 -1.28 -43.26
CA LEU A 8 56.03 -0.98 -41.87
C LEU A 8 54.54 -0.65 -41.63
N PHE A 9 54.20 -0.58 -40.34
CA PHE A 9 53.20 0.29 -39.68
C PHE A 9 51.70 0.04 -39.94
N ALA A 10 50.97 -0.28 -38.87
CA ALA A 10 49.87 0.58 -38.38
C ALA A 10 49.49 0.20 -36.93
N LEU A 11 49.75 1.15 -36.03
CA LEU A 11 49.20 1.22 -34.67
C LEU A 11 47.71 1.59 -34.81
N SER A 12 46.81 0.94 -34.07
CA SER A 12 45.44 1.44 -33.89
C SER A 12 44.96 1.13 -32.47
N THR A 13 45.04 2.16 -31.63
CA THR A 13 44.38 2.27 -30.33
C THR A 13 42.87 2.27 -30.51
N ALA A 14 42.16 1.30 -29.93
CA ALA A 14 40.73 1.43 -29.70
C ALA A 14 40.50 1.73 -28.21
N VAL A 15 40.18 2.98 -27.91
CA VAL A 15 39.70 3.42 -26.60
C VAL A 15 38.33 2.81 -26.38
N SER A 16 38.23 1.79 -25.53
CA SER A 16 36.93 1.26 -25.08
C SER A 16 36.32 2.24 -24.09
N ALA A 17 35.36 3.03 -24.54
CA ALA A 17 34.52 3.86 -23.69
C ALA A 17 33.59 2.97 -22.84
N LEU A 18 33.87 2.87 -21.54
CA LEU A 18 32.95 2.31 -20.55
C LEU A 18 31.79 3.30 -20.32
N PHE A 19 30.68 3.10 -21.04
CA PHE A 19 29.41 3.72 -20.69
C PHE A 19 28.86 3.05 -19.43
N ALA A 20 29.19 3.60 -18.26
CA ALA A 20 28.48 3.30 -17.02
C ALA A 20 27.14 4.05 -17.03
N ALA A 21 26.15 3.52 -17.76
CA ALA A 21 24.76 3.95 -17.61
C ALA A 21 24.29 3.54 -16.22
N GLY A 22 24.18 4.49 -15.30
CA GLY A 22 23.59 4.27 -13.98
C GLY A 22 22.16 3.76 -14.15
N MET A 23 21.92 2.50 -13.79
CA MET A 23 20.56 1.97 -13.70
C MET A 23 19.85 2.68 -12.54
N VAL A 24 19.12 3.74 -12.85
CA VAL A 24 18.07 4.26 -11.98
C VAL A 24 17.02 3.15 -11.88
N HIS A 25 17.15 2.28 -10.88
CA HIS A 25 16.10 1.31 -10.56
C HIS A 25 14.89 2.09 -10.06
N ALA A 26 13.94 2.36 -10.94
CA ALA A 26 12.60 2.75 -10.53
C ALA A 26 12.08 1.64 -9.60
N GLN A 27 11.89 1.95 -8.32
CA GLN A 27 11.40 0.96 -7.36
C GLN A 27 9.99 0.57 -7.79
N GLN A 28 9.85 -0.65 -8.31
CA GLN A 28 8.57 -1.19 -8.75
C GLN A 28 7.61 -1.26 -7.57
N LEU A 29 6.43 -0.67 -7.74
CA LEU A 29 5.36 -0.77 -6.76
C LEU A 29 4.89 -2.24 -6.66
N PRO A 30 4.80 -2.84 -5.47
CA PRO A 30 4.22 -4.17 -5.32
C PRO A 30 2.77 -4.19 -5.84
N SER A 31 2.34 -5.34 -6.38
CA SER A 31 1.02 -5.44 -7.04
C SER A 31 -0.12 -5.18 -6.06
N LEU A 32 -1.26 -4.72 -6.58
CA LEU A 32 -2.44 -4.52 -5.74
C LEU A 32 -3.04 -5.84 -5.24
N ASP A 33 -2.97 -6.91 -6.02
CA ASP A 33 -3.41 -8.24 -5.57
C ASP A 33 -2.60 -8.70 -4.36
N SER A 34 -1.28 -8.40 -4.33
CA SER A 34 -0.45 -8.68 -3.16
C SER A 34 -0.85 -7.85 -1.94
N ALA A 35 -1.33 -6.62 -2.14
CA ALA A 35 -1.87 -5.80 -1.04
C ALA A 35 -3.13 -6.45 -0.44
N VAL A 36 -4.06 -6.88 -1.29
CA VAL A 36 -5.28 -7.59 -0.84
C VAL A 36 -4.90 -8.86 -0.10
N ALA A 37 -3.99 -9.68 -0.64
CA ALA A 37 -3.54 -10.91 0.00
C ALA A 37 -2.89 -10.67 1.38
N VAL A 38 -2.01 -9.66 1.50
CA VAL A 38 -1.41 -9.26 2.78
C VAL A 38 -2.47 -8.80 3.77
N ALA A 39 -3.39 -7.94 3.34
CA ALA A 39 -4.45 -7.42 4.18
C ALA A 39 -5.41 -8.51 4.66
N THR A 40 -5.82 -9.43 3.78
CA THR A 40 -6.68 -10.57 4.13
C THR A 40 -6.01 -11.47 5.16
N ARG A 41 -4.73 -11.84 4.94
CA ARG A 41 -3.98 -12.68 5.89
C ARG A 41 -3.86 -11.99 7.25
N TRP A 42 -3.47 -10.72 7.25
CA TRP A 42 -3.25 -9.98 8.49
C TRP A 42 -4.56 -9.75 9.25
N ALA A 43 -5.67 -9.40 8.59
CA ALA A 43 -6.99 -9.31 9.23
C ALA A 43 -7.44 -10.67 9.81
N GLY A 44 -7.17 -11.79 9.13
CA GLY A 44 -7.45 -13.13 9.64
C GLY A 44 -6.72 -13.49 10.94
N GLN A 45 -5.58 -12.85 11.23
CA GLN A 45 -4.88 -13.03 12.50
C GLN A 45 -5.67 -12.46 13.69
N ALA A 46 -6.49 -11.43 13.47
CA ALA A 46 -7.36 -10.89 14.51
C ALA A 46 -8.39 -11.93 14.96
N ASP A 47 -8.98 -12.67 14.01
CA ASP A 47 -9.95 -13.73 14.30
C ASP A 47 -9.29 -14.90 15.07
N ALA A 48 -8.03 -15.19 14.75
CA ALA A 48 -7.22 -16.20 15.42
C ALA A 48 -6.67 -15.76 16.80
N ASN A 49 -7.04 -14.57 17.30
CA ASN A 49 -6.54 -14.00 18.56
C ASN A 49 -5.02 -13.82 18.58
N GLN A 50 -4.41 -13.54 17.43
CA GLN A 50 -2.97 -13.38 17.27
C GLN A 50 -2.53 -11.91 17.32
N ALA A 51 -3.08 -11.13 18.26
CA ALA A 51 -2.81 -9.70 18.40
C ALA A 51 -1.30 -9.37 18.45
N ASP A 52 -0.56 -10.15 19.22
CA ASP A 52 0.89 -10.00 19.38
C ASP A 52 1.65 -10.17 18.06
N ALA A 53 1.30 -11.19 17.28
CA ALA A 53 1.92 -11.48 16.00
C ALA A 53 1.57 -10.40 14.96
N MET A 54 0.33 -9.90 14.98
CA MET A 54 -0.07 -8.78 14.13
C MET A 54 0.80 -7.56 14.38
N TRP A 55 0.99 -7.16 15.65
CA TRP A 55 1.81 -6.01 16.02
C TRP A 55 3.28 -6.18 15.63
N GLN A 56 3.83 -7.38 15.84
CA GLN A 56 5.21 -7.69 15.46
C GLN A 56 5.45 -7.66 13.95
N ALA A 57 4.46 -8.10 13.15
CA ALA A 57 4.53 -8.09 11.69
C ALA A 57 4.24 -6.71 11.07
N SER A 58 3.80 -5.74 11.87
CA SER A 58 3.50 -4.39 11.41
C SER A 58 4.76 -3.53 11.26
N SER A 59 4.63 -2.48 10.47
CA SER A 59 5.69 -1.50 10.23
C SER A 59 6.12 -0.78 11.51
N PRO A 60 7.33 -0.18 11.51
CA PRO A 60 7.75 0.74 12.55
C PRO A 60 6.80 1.94 12.72
N ILE A 61 6.02 2.30 11.70
CA ILE A 61 5.02 3.38 11.80
C ILE A 61 3.95 2.99 12.82
N MET A 62 3.39 1.78 12.71
CA MET A 62 2.40 1.28 13.66
C MET A 62 3.00 1.05 15.05
N GLN A 63 4.17 0.41 15.12
CA GLN A 63 4.81 0.07 16.40
C GLN A 63 5.19 1.31 17.23
N LYS A 64 5.47 2.45 16.57
CA LYS A 64 5.68 3.75 17.24
C LYS A 64 4.38 4.45 17.60
N SER A 65 3.30 4.21 16.86
CA SER A 65 2.00 4.86 17.06
C SER A 65 1.13 4.19 18.12
N VAL A 66 1.23 2.87 18.30
CA VAL A 66 0.44 2.11 19.27
C VAL A 66 1.32 1.09 19.99
N SER A 67 1.24 1.06 21.31
CA SER A 67 1.96 0.06 22.10
C SER A 67 1.37 -1.34 21.84
N LYS A 68 2.19 -2.38 21.99
CA LYS A 68 1.73 -3.77 21.87
C LYS A 68 0.55 -4.07 22.82
N ALA A 69 0.58 -3.53 24.04
CA ALA A 69 -0.47 -3.73 25.03
C ALA A 69 -1.78 -3.03 24.62
N ASP A 70 -1.72 -1.80 24.13
CA ASP A 70 -2.92 -1.06 23.72
C ASP A 70 -3.50 -1.62 22.42
N TRP A 71 -2.66 -2.18 21.55
CA TRP A 71 -3.11 -2.95 20.39
C TRP A 71 -3.90 -4.20 20.79
N GLY A 72 -3.43 -4.96 21.79
CA GLY A 72 -4.17 -6.08 22.36
C GLY A 72 -5.54 -5.65 22.91
N LYS A 73 -5.56 -4.61 23.76
CA LYS A 73 -6.80 -4.05 24.30
C LYS A 73 -7.78 -3.61 23.21
N TYR A 74 -7.27 -3.02 22.13
CA TYR A 74 -8.09 -2.61 20.99
C TYR A 74 -8.81 -3.80 20.36
N LEU A 75 -8.08 -4.87 20.01
CA LEU A 75 -8.67 -6.07 19.41
C LEU A 75 -9.62 -6.80 20.36
N ASP A 76 -9.28 -6.85 21.65
CA ASP A 76 -10.18 -7.42 22.67
C ASP A 76 -11.50 -6.62 22.77
N GLY A 77 -11.41 -5.29 22.70
CA GLY A 77 -12.57 -4.40 22.66
C GLY A 77 -13.45 -4.65 21.43
N VAL A 78 -12.84 -4.75 20.25
CA VAL A 78 -13.54 -5.09 19.00
C VAL A 78 -14.25 -6.44 19.13
N LYS A 79 -13.56 -7.48 19.62
CA LYS A 79 -14.14 -8.81 19.80
C LYS A 79 -15.28 -8.82 20.81
N LYS A 80 -15.13 -8.11 21.93
CA LYS A 80 -16.18 -7.99 22.96
C LYS A 80 -17.43 -7.32 22.40
N GLN A 81 -17.27 -6.30 21.56
CA GLN A 81 -18.39 -5.55 20.99
C GLN A 81 -19.07 -6.31 19.83
N LEU A 82 -18.31 -6.81 18.88
CA LEU A 82 -18.83 -7.36 17.61
C LEU A 82 -19.00 -8.88 17.64
N GLY A 83 -18.31 -9.58 18.54
CA GLY A 83 -18.31 -11.03 18.61
C GLY A 83 -17.42 -11.68 17.55
N THR A 84 -17.55 -13.00 17.39
CA THR A 84 -16.74 -13.79 16.45
C THR A 84 -17.03 -13.39 15.00
N THR A 85 -15.99 -13.21 14.20
CA THR A 85 -16.09 -13.01 12.75
C THR A 85 -16.57 -14.29 12.06
N GLN A 86 -17.61 -14.16 11.23
CA GLN A 86 -18.23 -15.25 10.47
C GLN A 86 -17.81 -15.24 9.00
N SER A 87 -17.73 -14.05 8.40
CA SER A 87 -17.28 -13.85 7.03
C SER A 87 -16.56 -12.50 6.88
N ARG A 88 -15.69 -12.40 5.87
CA ARG A 88 -14.99 -11.17 5.51
C ARG A 88 -14.84 -11.12 3.99
N ASP A 89 -15.44 -10.12 3.37
CA ASP A 89 -15.45 -9.92 1.93
C ASP A 89 -14.71 -8.62 1.58
N TRP A 90 -13.76 -8.68 0.64
CA TRP A 90 -13.09 -7.48 0.13
C TRP A 90 -14.06 -6.66 -0.72
N VAL A 91 -14.15 -5.35 -0.45
CA VAL A 91 -15.10 -4.46 -1.14
C VAL A 91 -14.47 -3.23 -1.78
N GLN A 92 -13.30 -2.79 -1.31
CA GLN A 92 -12.64 -1.61 -1.85
C GLN A 92 -11.13 -1.67 -1.64
N LEU A 93 -10.38 -1.09 -2.59
CA LEU A 93 -8.98 -0.75 -2.41
C LEU A 93 -8.76 0.71 -2.84
N GLY A 94 -8.15 1.52 -1.97
CA GLY A 94 -7.78 2.91 -2.28
C GLY A 94 -6.28 3.12 -2.16
N ARG A 95 -5.66 3.78 -3.15
CA ARG A 95 -4.25 4.20 -3.09
C ARG A 95 -4.16 5.59 -2.46
N VAL A 96 -3.11 5.80 -1.67
CA VAL A 96 -2.79 7.10 -1.07
C VAL A 96 -1.29 7.33 -1.23
N GLU A 97 -0.92 8.45 -1.82
CA GLU A 97 0.47 8.85 -2.00
C GLU A 97 0.78 10.01 -1.06
N ASN A 98 1.91 9.92 -0.35
CA ASN A 98 2.39 10.94 0.58
C ASN A 98 1.32 11.49 1.55
N PRO A 99 0.62 10.62 2.31
CA PRO A 99 -0.40 11.05 3.25
C PRO A 99 0.15 12.04 4.28
N GLN A 100 -0.65 13.07 4.58
CA GLN A 100 -0.30 14.05 5.61
C GLN A 100 -0.13 13.37 6.98
N GLY A 101 0.92 13.76 7.71
CA GLY A 101 1.20 13.22 9.05
C GLY A 101 1.87 11.85 9.06
N LEU A 102 2.16 11.25 7.91
CA LEU A 102 2.91 10.00 7.77
C LEU A 102 4.17 10.22 6.91
N PRO A 103 5.15 9.31 6.96
CA PRO A 103 6.30 9.35 6.06
C PRO A 103 5.86 9.37 4.58
N ALA A 104 6.58 10.13 3.75
CA ALA A 104 6.39 10.12 2.30
C ALA A 104 6.52 8.69 1.74
N GLY A 105 5.69 8.34 0.77
CA GLY A 105 5.65 7.01 0.18
C GLY A 105 4.27 6.62 -0.34
N ASN A 106 4.18 5.38 -0.82
CA ASN A 106 2.95 4.79 -1.34
C ASN A 106 2.24 3.98 -0.26
N TYR A 107 0.94 4.17 -0.16
CA TYR A 107 0.07 3.48 0.79
C TYR A 107 -1.16 2.95 0.09
N VAL A 108 -1.76 1.91 0.67
CA VAL A 108 -3.03 1.35 0.22
C VAL A 108 -3.92 1.05 1.41
N ASN A 109 -5.21 1.34 1.26
CA ASN A 109 -6.26 0.96 2.18
C ASN A 109 -7.08 -0.16 1.54
N VAL A 110 -7.09 -1.34 2.15
CA VAL A 110 -7.94 -2.46 1.76
C VAL A 110 -9.12 -2.51 2.72
N VAL A 111 -10.33 -2.38 2.19
CA VAL A 111 -11.56 -2.35 2.97
C VAL A 111 -12.32 -3.65 2.79
N PHE A 112 -12.73 -4.22 3.90
CA PHE A 112 -13.58 -5.39 3.96
C PHE A 112 -14.94 -5.05 4.57
N VAL A 113 -15.99 -5.73 4.10
CA VAL A 113 -17.21 -5.91 4.87
C VAL A 113 -17.08 -7.21 5.65
N ALA A 114 -17.06 -7.12 6.96
CA ALA A 114 -17.01 -8.28 7.85
C ALA A 114 -18.37 -8.49 8.52
N ARG A 115 -18.84 -9.73 8.54
CA ARG A 115 -20.00 -10.13 9.36
C ARG A 115 -19.48 -10.72 10.66
N HIS A 116 -19.82 -10.10 11.78
CA HIS A 116 -19.56 -10.67 13.10
C HIS A 116 -20.86 -11.14 13.75
N ALA A 117 -20.75 -11.93 14.83
CA ALA A 117 -21.89 -12.51 15.51
C ALA A 117 -22.92 -11.48 16.01
N ASN A 118 -22.48 -10.29 16.42
CA ASN A 118 -23.36 -9.26 17.00
C ASN A 118 -23.79 -8.20 15.97
N SER A 119 -22.90 -7.79 15.06
CA SER A 119 -23.20 -6.81 14.01
C SER A 119 -22.14 -6.80 12.90
N PRO A 120 -22.50 -6.34 11.67
CA PRO A 120 -21.53 -6.17 10.60
C PRO A 120 -20.62 -4.95 10.83
N ALA A 121 -19.42 -5.01 10.28
CA ALA A 121 -18.43 -3.94 10.36
C ALA A 121 -17.74 -3.69 9.00
N LEU A 122 -17.29 -2.45 8.83
CA LEU A 122 -16.27 -2.10 7.83
C LEU A 122 -14.91 -2.16 8.50
N GLU A 123 -14.06 -3.02 7.98
CA GLU A 123 -12.67 -3.16 8.42
C GLU A 123 -11.75 -2.56 7.37
N THR A 124 -10.88 -1.63 7.78
CA THR A 124 -9.88 -1.04 6.89
C THR A 124 -8.49 -1.44 7.36
N VAL A 125 -7.77 -2.20 6.54
CA VAL A 125 -6.34 -2.47 6.72
C VAL A 125 -5.55 -1.47 5.89
N SER A 126 -4.73 -0.67 6.55
CA SER A 126 -3.82 0.26 5.91
C SER A 126 -2.44 -0.39 5.78
N LEU A 127 -1.86 -0.32 4.58
CA LEU A 127 -0.55 -0.87 4.25
C LEU A 127 0.34 0.25 3.68
N ALA A 128 1.63 0.18 3.98
CA ALA A 128 2.66 1.02 3.35
C ALA A 128 3.56 0.15 2.48
N GLN A 129 4.07 0.74 1.40
CA GLN A 129 5.12 0.10 0.61
C GLN A 129 6.41 0.05 1.43
N SER A 130 7.02 -1.14 1.50
CA SER A 130 8.37 -1.34 2.01
C SER A 130 9.14 -2.19 0.99
N GLY A 131 10.02 -1.54 0.22
CA GLY A 131 10.68 -2.16 -0.93
C GLY A 131 9.67 -2.71 -1.94
N ASN A 132 9.71 -4.02 -2.17
CA ASN A 132 8.80 -4.74 -3.06
C ASN A 132 7.67 -5.47 -2.32
N SER A 133 7.29 -5.01 -1.13
CA SER A 133 6.23 -5.62 -0.33
C SER A 133 5.32 -4.59 0.30
N TRP A 134 4.11 -5.02 0.66
CA TRP A 134 3.19 -4.25 1.47
C TRP A 134 3.32 -4.67 2.93
N VAL A 135 3.40 -3.70 3.84
CA VAL A 135 3.53 -3.95 5.28
C VAL A 135 2.40 -3.24 6.03
N PRO A 136 1.71 -3.89 6.97
CA PRO A 136 0.65 -3.28 7.76
C PRO A 136 1.11 -2.05 8.54
N VAL A 137 0.31 -0.98 8.48
CA VAL A 137 0.53 0.26 9.24
C VAL A 137 -0.65 0.65 10.11
N GLY A 138 -1.80 -0.02 9.96
CA GLY A 138 -2.96 0.21 10.81
C GLY A 138 -4.16 -0.67 10.49
N PHE A 139 -5.09 -0.73 11.45
CA PHE A 139 -6.38 -1.40 11.33
C PHE A 139 -7.45 -0.54 11.96
N VAL A 140 -8.55 -0.35 11.24
CA VAL A 140 -9.70 0.36 11.77
C VAL A 140 -10.96 -0.44 11.51
N VAL A 141 -11.62 -0.84 12.59
CA VAL A 141 -12.94 -1.47 12.57
C VAL A 141 -13.99 -0.45 12.96
N ARG A 142 -14.97 -0.21 12.07
CA ARG A 142 -16.13 0.63 12.34
C ARG A 142 -17.40 -0.20 12.15
N PRO A 143 -18.45 -0.01 12.96
CA PRO A 143 -19.75 -0.58 12.64
C PRO A 143 -20.12 -0.24 11.20
N ALA A 144 -20.63 -1.21 10.46
CA ALA A 144 -21.24 -0.95 9.17
C ALA A 144 -22.55 -0.23 9.47
N GLN A 145 -22.47 1.09 9.66
CA GLN A 145 -23.65 1.93 9.55
C GLN A 145 -24.24 1.62 8.19
N GLN A 146 -25.55 1.37 8.13
CA GLN A 146 -26.27 1.34 6.85
C GLN A 146 -25.81 2.59 6.10
N GLN A 147 -25.08 2.41 5.00
CA GLN A 147 -24.62 3.54 4.21
C GLN A 147 -25.85 4.36 3.89
N GLN A 148 -25.96 5.55 4.48
CA GLN A 148 -26.67 6.62 3.81
C GLN A 148 -26.07 6.62 2.41
N PRO A 149 -26.84 6.44 1.33
CA PRO A 149 -26.29 6.54 -0.02
C PRO A 149 -25.47 7.82 -0.04
N ALA A 150 -24.23 7.72 -0.52
CA ALA A 150 -23.35 8.88 -0.66
C ALA A 150 -24.24 10.00 -1.20
N ALA A 151 -24.44 11.06 -0.40
CA ALA A 151 -25.16 12.21 -0.89
C ALA A 151 -24.48 12.54 -2.23
N PRO A 152 -25.23 12.71 -3.34
CA PRO A 152 -24.61 13.07 -4.59
C PRO A 152 -23.69 14.24 -4.27
N ALA A 153 -22.40 14.10 -4.63
CA ALA A 153 -21.44 15.17 -4.47
C ALA A 153 -22.15 16.45 -4.93
N PRO A 154 -22.13 17.56 -4.15
CA PRO A 154 -22.78 18.79 -4.57
C PRO A 154 -22.30 19.02 -6.00
N ALA A 155 -23.27 19.06 -6.93
CA ALA A 155 -22.97 19.23 -8.34
C ALA A 155 -21.97 20.37 -8.43
N ALA A 156 -20.79 20.07 -8.98
CA ALA A 156 -19.80 21.11 -9.23
C ALA A 156 -20.55 22.29 -9.85
N PRO A 157 -20.43 23.52 -9.32
CA PRO A 157 -21.18 24.64 -9.84
C PRO A 157 -20.96 24.67 -11.34
N ALA A 158 -22.05 24.60 -12.11
CA ALA A 158 -22.03 24.69 -13.55
C ALA A 158 -21.12 25.86 -13.93
N ALA A 159 -20.07 25.57 -14.69
CA ALA A 159 -19.18 26.59 -15.19
C ALA A 159 -20.03 27.69 -15.82
N ALA A 160 -20.01 28.88 -15.21
CA ALA A 160 -20.70 30.04 -15.75
C ALA A 160 -20.20 30.28 -17.17
N PRO A 161 -21.10 30.57 -18.14
CA PRO A 161 -20.66 30.83 -19.51
C PRO A 161 -19.71 32.04 -19.51
N ALA A 162 -18.54 31.85 -20.11
CA ALA A 162 -17.60 32.92 -20.37
C ALA A 162 -18.32 34.02 -21.14
N LYS A 163 -18.36 35.23 -20.57
CA LYS A 163 -18.82 36.42 -21.29
C LYS A 163 -17.80 36.70 -22.40
N THR A 164 -18.17 36.43 -23.64
CA THR A 164 -17.47 36.94 -24.82
C THR A 164 -17.63 38.46 -24.83
N GLY A 165 -16.51 39.17 -24.63
CA GLY A 165 -16.44 40.62 -24.74
C GLY A 165 -16.70 41.09 -26.17
N LYS A 166 -17.37 42.24 -26.28
CA LYS A 166 -17.25 43.15 -27.42
C LYS A 166 -16.26 44.24 -27.07
#